data_AF-A0A953VNX9-F1
#
_entry.id   AF-A0A953VNX9-F1
#
_cell.length_a   1.000
_cell.length_b   1.000
_cell.length_c   1.000
_cell.angle_alpha   90.00
_cell.angle_beta   90.00
_cell.angle_gamma   90.00
#
_symmetry.space_group_name_H-M   'P 1'
#
loop_
_entity.id
_entity.type
_entity.pdbx_description
1 polymer ?
#
loop_
_entity_poly.entity_id
_entity_poly.type
_entity_poly.pdbx_seq_one_letter_code
_entity_poly.pdbx_strand_id
1 'polypeptide(L)' 'MADILTGLGLVAVLEGLVFALAPLRFDQLLELLSRMPVETRRMIGLLAVSIGVLMVWLARFVIS' A
#
# COMPACT_ATOMS: atom_id res chain seq x y z
N MET A 1 17.57 13.84 3.59
CA MET A 1 18.28 12.63 3.07
C MET A 1 17.92 11.42 3.91
N ALA A 2 18.06 11.47 5.24
CA ALA A 2 17.69 10.37 6.15
C ALA A 2 16.19 10.00 6.08
N ASP A 3 15.29 10.98 5.99
CA ASP A 3 13.83 10.72 5.99
C ASP A 3 13.36 9.88 4.80
N ILE A 4 13.99 10.05 3.63
CA ILE A 4 13.69 9.26 2.42
C ILE A 4 14.10 7.80 2.65
N LEU A 5 15.25 7.58 3.28
CA LEU A 5 15.75 6.24 3.60
C LEU A 5 14.89 5.55 4.66
N THR A 6 14.46 6.30 5.68
CA THR A 6 13.53 5.81 6.72
C THR A 6 12.16 5.48 6.13
N GLY A 7 11.63 6.33 5.25
CA GLY A 7 10.38 6.08 4.54
C GLY A 7 10.44 4.83 3.65
N LEU A 8 11.51 4.68 2.88
CA LEU A 8 11.76 3.47 2.08
C LEU A 8 11.93 2.22 2.96
N GLY A 9 12.64 2.33 4.08
CA GLY A 9 12.79 1.25 5.05
C GLY A 9 11.46 0.80 5.64
N LEU A 10 10.59 1.74 6.01
CA LEU A 10 9.24 1.44 6.51
C LEU A 10 8.35 0.79 5.45
N VAL A 11 8.36 1.29 4.22
CA VAL A 11 7.61 0.68 3.10
C VAL A 11 8.10 -0.75 2.84
N ALA A 12 9.42 -0.97 2.81
CA ALA A 12 10.00 -2.29 2.61
C ALA A 12 9.67 -3.27 3.75
N VAL A 13 9.66 -2.81 5.00
CA VAL A 13 9.24 -3.62 6.15
C VAL A 13 7.76 -3.98 6.06
N LEU A 14 6.89 -3.02 5.72
CA LEU A 14 5.46 -3.27 5.55
C LEU A 14 5.19 -4.25 4.41
N GLU A 15 5.71 -3.98 3.21
CA GLU A 15 5.62 -4.88 2.04
C GLU A 15 6.13 -6.29 2.39
N GLY A 16 7.30 -6.38 3.01
CA GLY A 16 7.89 -7.65 3.45
C GLY A 16 7.04 -8.39 4.48
N LEU A 17 6.39 -7.67 5.40
CA LEU A 17 5.45 -8.26 6.35
C LEU A 17 4.20 -8.78 5.66
N VAL A 18 3.63 -8.03 4.71
CA VAL A 18 2.46 -8.51 3.95
C VAL A 18 2.83 -9.77 3.18
N PHE A 19 3.99 -9.79 2.52
CA PHE A 19 4.50 -11.00 1.83
C PHE A 19 4.77 -12.17 2.79
N ALA A 20 5.31 -11.92 3.99
CA ALA A 20 5.62 -12.96 4.97
C ALA A 20 4.39 -13.52 5.69
N LEU A 21 3.39 -12.69 6.00
CA LEU A 21 2.17 -13.10 6.72
C LEU A 21 1.04 -13.57 5.81
N ALA A 22 0.95 -13.04 4.59
CA ALA A 22 -0.12 -13.38 3.65
C ALA A 22 0.30 -14.25 2.44
N PRO A 23 1.39 -15.05 2.45
CA PRO A 23 1.85 -15.76 1.25
C PRO A 23 0.78 -16.70 0.68
N LEU A 24 -0.15 -17.20 1.50
CA LEU A 24 -1.18 -18.14 1.07
C LEU A 24 -2.49 -17.50 0.58
N ARG A 25 -2.71 -16.19 0.73
CA ARG A 25 -3.98 -15.54 0.37
C ARG A 25 -3.91 -14.57 -0.81
N PHE A 26 -2.72 -14.28 -1.31
CA PHE A 26 -2.55 -13.37 -2.43
C PHE A 26 -3.26 -13.82 -3.70
N ASP A 27 -3.16 -15.11 -4.05
CA ASP A 27 -3.82 -15.62 -5.27
C ASP A 27 -5.35 -15.51 -5.19
N GLN A 28 -5.94 -15.85 -4.04
CA GLN A 28 -7.40 -15.71 -3.83
C GLN A 28 -7.84 -14.25 -3.86
N LEU A 29 -7.06 -13.35 -3.27
CA LEU A 29 -7.33 -11.90 -3.33
C LEU A 29 -7.20 -11.37 -4.76
N LEU A 30 -6.20 -11.82 -5.50
CA LEU A 30 -5.98 -11.43 -6.88
C LEU A 30 -7.08 -11.99 -7.80
N GLU A 31 -7.58 -13.19 -7.53
CA GLU A 31 -8.72 -13.77 -8.23
C GLU A 31 -10.03 -13.01 -7.94
N LEU A 32 -10.26 -12.64 -6.68
CA LEU A 32 -11.39 -11.79 -6.30
C LEU A 32 -11.32 -10.41 -6.96
N LEU A 33 -10.15 -9.78 -6.93
CA LEU A 33 -9.91 -8.53 -7.67
C LEU A 33 -10.12 -8.75 -9.16
N SER A 34 -9.58 -9.84 -9.73
CA SER A 34 -9.72 -10.26 -11.13
C SER A 34 -11.17 -10.42 -11.58
N ARG A 35 -12.08 -10.72 -10.67
CA ARG A 35 -13.51 -10.84 -10.96
C ARG A 35 -14.25 -9.49 -10.87
N MET A 36 -13.64 -8.46 -10.28
CA MET A 36 -14.21 -7.11 -10.24
C MET A 36 -14.09 -6.40 -11.60
N PRO A 37 -15.08 -5.56 -11.96
CA PRO A 37 -15.02 -4.71 -13.15
C PRO A 37 -13.88 -3.69 -13.05
N VAL A 38 -13.35 -3.32 -14.22
CA VAL A 38 -12.16 -2.46 -14.35
C VAL A 38 -12.37 -1.09 -13.69
N GLU A 39 -13.55 -0.49 -13.83
CA GLU A 39 -13.92 0.78 -13.18
C GLU A 39 -13.78 0.73 -11.66
N THR A 40 -14.27 -0.34 -11.02
CA THR A 40 -14.18 -0.51 -9.57
C THR A 40 -12.73 -0.71 -9.14
N ARG A 41 -11.93 -1.49 -9.87
CA ARG A 41 -10.49 -1.61 -9.57
C ARG A 41 -9.77 -0.28 -9.66
N ARG A 42 -10.10 0.52 -10.68
CA ARG A 42 -9.50 1.84 -10.89
C ARG A 42 -9.86 2.78 -9.75
N MET A 43 -11.11 2.76 -9.30
CA MET A 43 -11.56 3.55 -8.14
C MET A 43 -10.88 3.11 -6.84
N ILE A 44 -10.75 1.80 -6.59
CA ILE A 44 -10.00 1.26 -5.45
C ILE A 44 -8.53 1.69 -5.50
N GLY A 45 -7.90 1.61 -6.67
CA GLY A 45 -6.52 2.08 -6.87
C GLY A 45 -6.37 3.58 -6.61
N LEU A 46 -7.29 4.41 -7.10
CA LEU A 46 -7.29 5.86 -6.85
C LEU A 46 -7.49 6.18 -5.37
N LEU A 47 -8.38 5.48 -4.67
CA LEU A 47 -8.56 5.62 -3.24
C LEU A 47 -7.31 5.18 -2.46
N ALA A 48 -6.71 4.05 -2.81
CA ALA A 48 -5.49 3.56 -2.19
C ALA A 48 -4.33 4.55 -2.35
N VAL A 49 -4.15 5.11 -3.55
CA VAL A 49 -3.15 6.15 -3.81
C VAL A 49 -3.46 7.42 -3.00
N SER A 50 -4.72 7.86 -2.97
CA SER A 50 -5.12 9.06 -2.23
C SER A 50 -4.88 8.91 -0.72
N ILE A 51 -5.21 7.74 -0.16
CA ILE A 51 -4.94 7.40 1.23
C ILE A 51 -3.43 7.34 1.48
N GLY A 52 -2.66 6.71 0.58
CA GLY A 52 -1.19 6.64 0.70
C GLY A 52 -0.54 8.03 0.72
N VAL A 53 -0.98 8.93 -0.16
CA VAL A 53 -0.51 10.33 -0.18
C VAL A 53 -0.88 11.06 1.10
N LEU A 54 -2.12 10.90 1.60
CA LEU A 54 -2.55 11.45 2.89
C LEU A 54 -1.71 10.92 4.05
N MET A 55 -1.41 9.63 4.06
CA MET A 55 -0.57 8.98 5.08
C MET A 55 0.85 9.55 5.07
N VAL A 56 1.46 9.69 3.89
CA VAL A 56 2.79 10.30 3.75
C VAL A 56 2.77 11.76 4.18
N TRP A 57 1.71 12.51 3.82
CA TRP A 57 1.55 13.90 4.22
C TRP A 57 1.41 14.04 5.75
N LEU A 58 0.62 13.18 6.38
CA LEU A 58 0.46 13.13 7.84
C LEU A 58 1.75 12.69 8.54
N ALA A 59 2.42 11.64 8.04
CA ALA A 59 3.69 11.19 8.59
C ALA A 59 4.72 12.32 8.54
N ARG A 60 4.79 13.03 7.41
CA ARG A 60 5.65 14.21 7.27
C ARG A 60 5.28 15.30 8.27
N PHE A 61 3.99 15.59 8.45
CA PHE A 61 3.50 16.61 9.40
C PHE A 61 3.77 16.24 10.88
N VAL A 62 3.69 14.96 11.24
CA VAL A 62 3.94 14.48 12.61
C VAL A 62 5.44 14.44 12.94
N ILE A 63 6.28 14.16 11.95
CA ILE A 63 7.74 14.02 12.11
C ILE A 63 8.49 15.34 11.92
N SER A 64 7.90 16.32 11.21
CA SER A 64 8.42 17.69 11.03
C SER A 64 8.09 18.63 12.17
#